data_AF-A0A2K3QBY8-F1
#
_entry.id   AF-A0A2K3QBY8-F1
#
_cell.length_a   1.000
_cell.length_b   1.000
_cell.length_c   1.000
_cell.angle_alpha   90.00
_cell.angle_beta   90.00
_cell.angle_gamma   90.00
#
_symmetry.space_group_name_H-M   'P 1'
#
loop_
_entity.id
_entity.type
_entity.pdbx_description
1 polymer ?
#
loop_
_entity_poly.entity_id
_entity_poly.type
_entity_poly.pdbx_seq_one_letter_code
_entity_poly.pdbx_strand_id
1 'polypeptide(L)'
;MQFMAVEVLRQAEHTYRHDLESFFHALLWMCVRESWTKSQCSSRGEKPPEESLLRRWEIGSFKYIAAAKEGDVTVNRLEEGIIGEFPEALDVVKPLRPRIRKILFPLV
;
A
#
# COMPACT_ATOMS: atom_id res chain seq x y z
N MET A 1 7.66 -10.60 -0.38
CA MET A 1 7.29 -9.89 -1.64
C MET A 1 6.50 -8.62 -1.36
N GLN A 2 5.90 -8.47 -0.18
CA GLN A 2 4.99 -7.38 0.17
C GLN A 2 5.56 -5.99 -0.11
N PHE A 3 6.87 -5.83 0.10
CA PHE A 3 7.53 -4.53 -0.02
C PHE A 3 8.36 -4.38 -1.29
N MET A 4 8.56 -5.44 -2.08
CA MET A 4 9.35 -5.33 -3.30
C MET A 4 8.68 -4.35 -4.27
N ALA A 5 9.50 -3.48 -4.86
CA ALA A 5 9.07 -2.59 -5.94
C ALA A 5 8.60 -3.38 -7.16
N VAL A 6 7.68 -2.80 -7.93
CA VAL A 6 7.05 -3.42 -9.11
C VAL A 6 8.11 -3.81 -10.15
N GLU A 7 9.08 -2.94 -10.43
CA GLU A 7 10.13 -3.22 -11.42
C GLU A 7 11.10 -4.31 -10.94
N VAL A 8 11.39 -4.38 -9.63
CA VAL A 8 12.20 -5.46 -9.05
C VAL A 8 11.48 -6.81 -9.18
N LEU A 9 10.16 -6.85 -8.97
CA LEU A 9 9.35 -8.05 -9.22
C LEU A 9 9.36 -8.46 -10.71
N ARG A 10 9.61 -7.52 -11.62
CA ARG A 10 9.78 -7.72 -13.07
C ARG A 10 11.23 -8.00 -13.47
N GLN A 11 12.12 -8.27 -12.52
CA GLN A 11 13.54 -8.57 -12.74
C GLN A 11 14.36 -7.41 -13.34
N ALA A 12 13.92 -6.17 -13.15
CA ALA A 12 14.73 -5.00 -13.48
C ALA A 12 15.89 -4.82 -12.49
N GLU A 13 16.94 -4.11 -12.90
CA GLU A 13 18.06 -3.77 -12.02
C GLU A 13 17.62 -2.84 -10.89
N HIS A 14 18.21 -3.01 -9.72
CA HIS A 14 17.83 -2.25 -8.53
C HIS A 14 18.36 -0.80 -8.59
N THR A 15 17.48 0.18 -8.43
CA THR A 15 17.84 1.60 -8.25
C THR A 15 17.28 2.15 -6.92
N TYR A 16 17.78 3.30 -6.47
CA TYR A 16 17.29 3.97 -5.25
C TYR A 16 15.77 4.27 -5.28
N ARG A 17 15.16 4.40 -6.48
CA ARG A 17 13.72 4.59 -6.61
C ARG A 17 12.94 3.39 -6.08
N HIS A 18 13.47 2.18 -6.23
CA HIS A 18 12.83 0.97 -5.72
C HIS A 18 12.88 0.89 -4.20
N ASP A 19 13.92 1.43 -3.57
CA ASP A 19 13.96 1.56 -2.10
C ASP A 19 12.87 2.52 -1.61
N LEU A 20 12.66 3.66 -2.29
CA LEU A 20 11.58 4.60 -1.97
C LEU A 20 10.19 4.01 -2.19
N GLU A 21 10.01 3.26 -3.27
CA GLU A 21 8.77 2.51 -3.54
C GLU A 21 8.52 1.46 -2.46
N SER A 22 9.57 0.72 -2.06
CA SER A 22 9.48 -0.28 -1.00
C SER A 22 9.11 0.34 0.34
N PHE A 23 9.68 1.51 0.66
CA PHE A 23 9.29 2.29 1.83
C PHE A 23 7.82 2.70 1.77
N PHE A 24 7.33 3.16 0.60
CA PHE A 24 5.93 3.51 0.44
C PHE A 24 5.00 2.29 0.62
N HIS A 25 5.37 1.13 0.07
CA HIS A 25 4.64 -0.12 0.31
C HIS A 25 4.59 -0.50 1.79
N ALA A 26 5.72 -0.36 2.51
CA ALA A 26 5.77 -0.61 3.95
C ALA A 26 4.89 0.37 4.74
N LEU A 27 4.87 1.65 4.37
CA LEU A 27 4.00 2.65 4.97
C LEU A 27 2.51 2.30 4.79
N LEU A 28 2.10 1.90 3.57
CA LEU A 28 0.73 1.45 3.31
C LEU A 28 0.39 0.21 4.13
N TRP A 29 1.29 -0.76 4.18
CA TRP A 29 1.13 -1.97 4.97
C TRP A 29 0.91 -1.68 6.45
N MET A 30 1.72 -0.79 7.03
CA MET A 30 1.58 -0.38 8.43
C MET A 30 0.22 0.27 8.69
N CYS A 31 -0.25 1.11 7.77
CA CYS A 31 -1.52 1.82 7.94
C CYS A 31 -2.76 0.94 7.72
N VAL A 32 -2.69 -0.03 6.81
CA VAL A 32 -3.86 -0.86 6.42
C VAL A 32 -3.96 -2.15 7.22
N ARG A 33 -2.83 -2.74 7.62
CA ARG A 33 -2.82 -4.06 8.27
C ARG A 33 -2.36 -4.00 9.71
N GLU A 34 -1.18 -3.44 9.95
CA GLU A 34 -0.62 -3.46 11.31
C GLU A 34 -1.41 -2.56 12.26
N SER A 35 -1.98 -1.47 11.75
CA SER A 35 -2.83 -0.53 12.51
C SER A 35 -3.97 -1.23 13.25
N TRP A 36 -4.69 -2.16 12.61
CA TRP A 36 -5.81 -2.87 13.23
C TRP A 36 -5.41 -3.79 14.39
N THR A 37 -4.14 -4.19 14.46
CA THR A 37 -3.62 -4.98 15.60
C THR A 37 -3.24 -4.10 16.80
N LYS A 38 -3.19 -2.78 16.61
CA LYS A 38 -2.84 -1.80 17.64
C LYS A 38 -4.12 -1.21 18.22
N SER A 39 -4.35 -1.46 19.51
CA SER A 39 -5.51 -0.94 20.25
C SER A 39 -5.62 0.60 20.28
N GLN A 40 -4.54 1.31 19.95
CA GLN A 40 -4.49 2.77 19.88
C GLN A 40 -4.98 3.32 18.53
N CYS A 41 -5.00 2.47 17.50
CA CYS A 41 -5.34 2.88 16.14
C CYS A 41 -6.77 2.50 15.75
N SER A 42 -7.42 1.61 16.48
CA SER A 42 -8.81 1.20 16.21
C SER A 42 -9.76 1.71 17.29
N SER A 43 -10.78 2.45 16.84
CA SER A 43 -11.84 2.95 17.74
C SER A 43 -12.75 1.81 18.19
N ARG A 44 -13.41 1.97 19.35
CA ARG A 44 -14.34 0.96 19.88
C ARG A 44 -15.52 0.78 18.92
N GLY A 45 -15.58 -0.38 18.27
CA GLY A 45 -16.64 -0.75 17.32
C GLY A 45 -16.19 -0.72 15.85
N GLU A 46 -15.02 -0.15 15.58
CA GLU A 46 -14.38 -0.19 14.27
C GLU A 46 -13.83 -1.60 14.01
N LYS A 47 -13.93 -2.08 12.77
CA LYS A 47 -13.42 -3.39 12.37
C LYS A 47 -12.63 -3.27 11.08
N PRO A 48 -11.58 -4.07 10.91
CA PRO A 48 -10.90 -4.15 9.63
C PRO A 48 -11.85 -4.65 8.54
N PRO A 49 -11.58 -4.32 7.27
CA PRO A 49 -12.27 -4.93 6.14
C PRO A 49 -12.14 -6.46 6.17
N GLU A 50 -13.17 -7.17 5.71
CA GLU A 50 -13.19 -8.64 5.67
C GLU A 50 -12.07 -9.21 4.79
N GLU A 51 -11.79 -8.55 3.66
CA GLU A 51 -10.63 -8.84 2.81
C GLU A 51 -9.87 -7.55 2.47
N SER A 52 -8.61 -7.46 2.89
CA SER A 52 -7.73 -6.35 2.53
C SER A 52 -7.19 -6.50 1.11
N LEU A 53 -7.16 -5.42 0.34
CA LEU A 53 -6.56 -5.38 -0.99
C LEU A 53 -5.08 -5.77 -0.97
N LEU A 54 -4.38 -5.49 0.14
CA LEU A 54 -2.97 -5.80 0.32
C LEU A 54 -2.69 -7.30 0.44
N ARG A 55 -3.71 -8.15 0.64
CA ARG A 55 -3.55 -9.62 0.61
C ARG A 55 -3.01 -10.10 -0.74
N ARG A 56 -3.35 -9.40 -1.84
CA ARG A 56 -2.84 -9.69 -3.18
C ARG A 56 -1.36 -9.35 -3.36
N TRP A 57 -0.75 -8.63 -2.41
CA TRP A 57 0.68 -8.34 -2.42
C TRP A 57 1.52 -9.45 -1.77
N GLU A 58 0.86 -10.43 -1.13
CA GLU A 58 1.48 -11.56 -0.44
C GLU A 58 1.42 -12.87 -1.23
N ILE A 59 0.32 -13.09 -1.94
CA ILE A 59 -0.02 -14.40 -2.50
C ILE A 59 0.08 -14.37 -4.02
N GLY A 60 0.74 -15.40 -4.57
CA GLY A 60 0.83 -15.63 -6.02
C GLY A 60 2.25 -15.52 -6.57
N SER A 61 2.35 -15.49 -7.90
CA SER A 61 3.62 -15.33 -8.60
C SER A 61 4.08 -13.87 -8.61
N PHE A 62 5.38 -13.63 -8.85
CA PHE A 62 5.91 -12.25 -8.96
C PHE A 62 5.18 -11.42 -10.02
N LYS A 63 4.84 -12.04 -11.16
CA LYS A 63 4.06 -11.39 -12.22
C LYS A 63 2.68 -10.95 -11.73
N TYR A 64 2.00 -11.79 -10.96
CA TYR A 64 0.69 -11.47 -10.40
C TYR A 64 0.78 -10.33 -9.38
N ILE A 65 1.76 -10.40 -8.47
CA ILE A 65 1.96 -9.39 -7.42
C ILE A 65 2.34 -8.04 -8.03
N ALA A 66 3.20 -8.02 -9.05
CA ALA A 66 3.57 -6.81 -9.77
C ALA A 66 2.35 -6.13 -10.42
N ALA A 67 1.50 -6.91 -11.10
CA ALA A 67 0.28 -6.40 -11.71
C ALA A 67 -0.74 -5.89 -10.67
N ALA A 68 -0.88 -6.59 -9.53
CA ALA A 68 -1.75 -6.15 -8.45
C ALA A 68 -1.28 -4.81 -7.87
N LYS A 69 0.00 -4.70 -7.54
CA LYS A 69 0.62 -3.46 -7.04
C LYS A 69 0.46 -2.29 -8.01
N GLU A 70 0.78 -2.49 -9.28
CA GLU A 70 0.66 -1.45 -10.31
C GLU A 70 -0.78 -0.95 -10.46
N GLY A 71 -1.77 -1.85 -10.43
CA GLY A 71 -3.17 -1.45 -10.43
C GLY A 71 -3.59 -0.72 -9.16
N ASP A 72 -3.06 -1.12 -8.00
CA ASP A 72 -3.39 -0.55 -6.68
C ASP A 72 -2.81 0.85 -6.44
N VAL A 73 -1.70 1.20 -7.08
CA VAL A 73 -1.07 2.54 -6.95
C VAL A 73 -1.63 3.59 -7.93
N THR A 74 -2.58 3.22 -8.78
CA THR A 74 -3.36 4.18 -9.57
C THR A 74 -4.12 5.15 -8.65
N VAL A 75 -4.31 6.40 -9.08
CA VAL A 75 -4.94 7.45 -8.24
C VAL A 75 -6.26 6.97 -7.63
N ASN A 76 -7.19 6.52 -8.47
CA ASN A 76 -8.54 6.14 -8.04
C ASN A 76 -8.49 4.95 -7.08
N ARG A 77 -7.66 3.94 -7.38
CA ARG A 77 -7.62 2.71 -6.59
C ARG A 77 -6.90 2.86 -5.26
N LEU A 78 -5.89 3.73 -5.21
CA LEU A 78 -5.21 4.07 -3.96
C LEU A 78 -6.17 4.83 -3.03
N GLU A 79 -6.88 5.83 -3.55
CA GLU A 79 -7.77 6.69 -2.76
C GLU A 79 -9.04 5.97 -2.30
N GLU A 80 -9.74 5.29 -3.19
CA GLU A 80 -11.01 4.60 -2.86
C GLU A 80 -10.80 3.24 -2.21
N GLY A 81 -9.72 2.54 -2.57
CA GLY A 81 -9.42 1.20 -2.06
C GLY A 81 -8.54 1.24 -0.82
N ILE A 82 -7.24 1.45 -1.03
CA ILE A 82 -6.24 1.28 0.05
C ILE A 82 -6.42 2.29 1.18
N ILE A 83 -6.64 3.57 0.88
CA ILE A 83 -6.83 4.61 1.89
C ILE A 83 -8.16 4.44 2.64
N GLY A 84 -9.17 3.85 1.99
CA GLY A 84 -10.45 3.50 2.60
C GLY A 84 -10.35 2.44 3.70
N GLU A 85 -9.33 1.58 3.66
CA GLU A 85 -9.10 0.54 4.68
C GLU A 85 -8.44 1.06 5.97
N PHE A 86 -8.11 2.35 6.04
CA PHE A 86 -7.41 2.93 7.17
C PHE A 86 -8.37 3.15 8.34
N PRO A 87 -7.97 2.82 9.56
CA PRO A 87 -8.70 3.24 10.75
C PRO A 87 -8.84 4.77 10.83
N GLU A 88 -9.91 5.26 11.43
CA GLU A 88 -10.17 6.69 11.65
C GLU A 88 -9.00 7.39 12.38
N ALA A 89 -8.33 6.71 13.32
CA ALA A 89 -7.18 7.28 14.03
C ALA A 89 -6.02 7.67 13.11
N LEU A 90 -5.98 7.14 11.88
CA LEU A 90 -4.97 7.45 10.87
C LEU A 90 -5.44 8.50 9.85
N ASP A 91 -6.54 9.20 10.08
CA ASP A 91 -7.03 10.27 9.20
C ASP A 91 -5.99 11.37 8.99
N VAL A 92 -5.21 11.70 10.02
CA VAL A 92 -4.13 12.70 9.95
C VAL A 92 -3.07 12.34 8.91
N VAL A 93 -2.88 11.05 8.64
CA VAL A 93 -1.86 10.58 7.72
C VAL A 93 -2.41 10.32 6.31
N LYS A 94 -3.73 10.19 6.11
CA LYS A 94 -4.37 10.00 4.78
C LYS A 94 -3.87 11.04 3.75
N PRO A 95 -3.75 12.34 4.12
CA PRO A 95 -2.96 13.40 3.51
C PRO A 95 -1.82 13.03 2.56
N LEU A 96 -0.92 12.23 3.14
CA LEU A 96 0.45 12.08 2.71
C LEU A 96 0.60 11.05 1.60
N ARG A 97 -0.32 10.08 1.51
CA ARG A 97 -0.24 8.98 0.54
C ARG A 97 -0.35 9.46 -0.90
N PRO A 98 -1.37 10.25 -1.30
CA PRO A 98 -1.46 10.71 -2.68
C PRO A 98 -0.28 11.62 -3.07
N ARG A 99 0.30 12.35 -2.10
CA ARG A 99 1.51 13.17 -2.31
C ARG A 99 2.73 12.31 -2.61
N ILE A 100 3.00 11.29 -1.79
CA ILE A 100 4.11 10.36 -2.00
C ILE A 100 3.91 9.56 -3.29
N ARG A 101 2.70 9.07 -3.54
CA ARG A 101 2.32 8.38 -4.78
C ARG A 101 2.64 9.23 -6.01
N LYS A 102 2.27 10.51 -6.03
CA LYS A 102 2.56 11.43 -7.15
C LYS A 102 4.07 11.59 -7.42
N ILE A 103 4.90 11.51 -6.38
CA ILE A 103 6.37 11.59 -6.51
C ILE A 103 6.93 10.29 -7.10
N LEU A 104 6.45 9.14 -6.64
CA LEU A 104 6.96 7.83 -7.05
C LEU A 104 6.41 7.35 -8.41
N PHE A 105 5.14 7.67 -8.69
CA PHE A 105 4.39 7.23 -9.86
C PHE A 105 3.80 8.44 -10.61
N PRO A 106 4.63 9.27 -11.27
CA PRO A 106 4.17 10.50 -11.91
C PRO A 106 3.35 10.27 -13.19
N LEU A 107 3.43 9.09 -13.80
CA LEU A 107 2.78 8.73 -15.07
C LEU A 107 1.56 7.81 -14.90
N VAL A 108 1.24 7.45 -13.66
CA VAL A 108 0.19 6.48 -13.29
C VAL A 108 -0.84 7.18 -12.42
#